data_AF-A0A9E5NI67-F1
#
_entry.id   AF-A0A9E5NI67-F1
#
_cell.length_a   1.000
_cell.length_b   1.000
_cell.length_c   1.000
_cell.angle_alpha   90.00
_cell.angle_beta   90.00
_cell.angle_gamma   90.00
#
_symmetry.space_group_name_H-M   'P 1'
#
loop_
_entity.id
_entity.type
_entity.pdbx_description
1 polymer ?
#
loop_
_entity_poly.entity_id
_entity_poly.type
_entity_poly.pdbx_seq_one_letter_code
_entity_poly.pdbx_strand_id
1 'polypeptide(L)'
;MREEGWQVRLPTEAEWEKAARGTDGRLFSWEDEPDPNRVSYHNTGIGTTSAVGCFPGGASPYEVLDMVGNVWEWTQSLWGESVSRPNFEYPYRGDDGRENLEAGADVLRVLRGGAFLNNVWYVRCACRGWYYPNLGSYSVGFRVVVAPSF
;
A
#
# COMPACT_ATOMS: atom_id res chain seq x y z
N MET A 1 -6.21 -17.20 16.87
CA MET A 1 -5.15 -16.73 15.93
C MET A 1 -3.97 -17.69 15.83
N ARG A 2 -3.07 -17.84 16.82
CA ARG A 2 -1.97 -18.84 16.71
C ARG A 2 -2.41 -20.30 16.86
N GLU A 3 -3.49 -20.57 17.59
CA GLU A 3 -3.98 -21.94 17.84
C GLU A 3 -4.88 -22.49 16.71
N GLU A 4 -5.24 -21.68 15.72
CA GLU A 4 -6.19 -22.04 14.66
C GLU A 4 -5.55 -22.10 13.26
N GLY A 5 -4.21 -22.08 13.18
CA GLY A 5 -3.51 -22.10 11.90
C GLY A 5 -3.67 -20.84 11.06
N TRP A 6 -3.76 -19.66 11.69
CA TRP A 6 -3.80 -18.37 11.00
C TRP A 6 -2.55 -17.53 11.31
N GLN A 7 -2.05 -16.85 10.29
CA GLN A 7 -0.94 -15.92 10.37
C GLN A 7 -1.43 -14.48 10.16
N VAL A 8 -0.92 -13.56 10.98
CA VAL A 8 -1.04 -12.11 10.77
C VAL A 8 0.29 -11.61 10.22
N ARG A 9 0.26 -10.92 9.08
CA ARG A 9 1.46 -10.34 8.44
C ARG A 9 1.13 -9.07 7.68
N LEU A 10 2.17 -8.38 7.19
CA LEU A 10 1.98 -7.35 6.18
C LEU A 10 1.50 -7.98 4.86
N PRO A 11 0.71 -7.27 4.05
CA PRO A 11 0.35 -7.74 2.72
C PRO A 11 1.58 -7.81 1.81
N THR A 12 1.54 -8.66 0.79
CA THR A 12 2.38 -8.46 -0.41
C THR A 12 1.89 -7.21 -1.16
N GLU A 13 2.72 -6.61 -2.02
CA GLU A 13 2.29 -5.50 -2.87
C GLU A 13 1.15 -5.90 -3.81
N ALA A 14 1.08 -7.17 -4.22
CA ALA A 14 0.02 -7.69 -5.07
C ALA A 14 -1.30 -7.87 -4.31
N GLU A 15 -1.26 -8.39 -3.09
CA GLU A 15 -2.46 -8.49 -2.23
C GLU A 15 -3.02 -7.11 -1.93
N TRP A 16 -2.13 -6.17 -1.61
CA TRP A 16 -2.50 -4.78 -1.37
C TRP A 16 -3.16 -4.16 -2.61
N GLU A 17 -2.53 -4.30 -3.79
CA GLU A 17 -3.06 -3.73 -5.03
C GLU A 17 -4.41 -4.34 -5.37
N LYS A 18 -4.52 -5.67 -5.21
CA LYS A 18 -5.76 -6.39 -5.42
C LYS A 18 -6.88 -5.83 -4.56
N ALA A 19 -6.65 -5.67 -3.27
CA ALA A 19 -7.62 -5.11 -2.33
C ALA A 19 -8.01 -3.67 -2.69
N ALA A 20 -7.10 -2.89 -3.28
CA ALA A 20 -7.36 -1.50 -3.65
C ALA A 20 -8.21 -1.37 -4.92
N ARG A 21 -7.91 -2.13 -5.97
CA ARG A 21 -8.43 -1.85 -7.33
C ARG A 21 -9.22 -2.97 -8.01
N GLY A 22 -9.56 -4.04 -7.29
CA GLY A 22 -10.43 -5.09 -7.82
C GLY A 22 -9.76 -6.00 -8.87
N THR A 23 -10.58 -6.66 -9.68
CA THR A 23 -10.17 -7.39 -10.90
C THR A 23 -10.19 -6.51 -12.15
N ASP A 24 -10.89 -5.38 -12.09
CA ASP A 24 -11.16 -4.44 -13.18
C ASP A 24 -10.08 -3.37 -13.34
N GLY A 25 -9.20 -3.21 -12.35
CA GLY A 25 -7.98 -2.42 -12.52
C GLY A 25 -8.21 -0.92 -12.38
N ARG A 26 -9.04 -0.49 -11.43
CA ARG A 26 -9.36 0.92 -11.18
C ARG A 26 -8.12 1.79 -10.93
N LEU A 27 -8.19 3.06 -11.34
CA LEU A 27 -7.12 4.02 -11.07
C LEU A 27 -7.09 4.46 -9.60
N PHE A 28 -8.26 4.68 -9.01
CA PHE A 28 -8.49 4.93 -7.59
C PHE A 28 -9.41 3.84 -7.01
N SER A 29 -9.49 3.73 -5.69
CA SER A 29 -10.24 2.62 -5.07
C SER A 29 -11.72 2.63 -5.45
N TRP A 30 -12.28 3.83 -5.67
CA TRP A 30 -13.68 3.98 -6.06
C TRP A 30 -13.88 3.90 -7.56
N GLU A 31 -13.14 4.61 -8.41
CA GLU A 31 -13.30 4.62 -9.89
C GLU A 31 -12.01 5.21 -10.54
N ASP A 32 -12.12 5.79 -11.73
CA ASP A 32 -10.96 6.29 -12.48
C ASP A 32 -10.66 7.79 -12.33
N GLU A 33 -11.61 8.58 -11.83
CA GLU A 33 -11.43 10.02 -11.65
C GLU A 33 -11.10 10.38 -10.18
N PRO A 34 -10.17 11.32 -9.94
CA PRO A 34 -9.85 11.77 -8.59
C PRO A 34 -10.99 12.58 -7.99
N ASP A 35 -11.34 12.31 -6.74
CA ASP A 35 -12.38 13.02 -6.00
C ASP A 35 -11.85 13.38 -4.60
N PRO A 36 -11.67 14.67 -4.28
CA PRO A 36 -11.15 15.09 -2.98
C PRO A 36 -12.08 14.77 -1.80
N ASN A 37 -13.33 14.38 -2.06
CA ASN A 37 -14.27 13.92 -1.04
C ASN A 37 -14.16 12.41 -0.75
N ARG A 38 -13.20 11.71 -1.39
CA ARG A 38 -13.03 10.25 -1.26
C ARG A 38 -11.63 9.85 -0.78
N VAL A 39 -10.72 10.79 -0.62
CA VAL A 39 -9.33 10.50 -0.25
C VAL A 39 -8.72 11.66 0.53
N SER A 40 -7.89 11.34 1.51
CA SER A 40 -7.01 12.30 2.20
C SER A 40 -5.68 12.42 1.46
N TYR A 41 -5.47 13.51 0.71
CA TYR A 41 -4.23 13.80 -0.02
C TYR A 41 -4.00 15.32 -0.07
N HIS A 42 -2.93 15.76 -0.76
CA HIS A 42 -2.49 17.15 -0.74
C HIS A 42 -3.63 18.14 -1.04
N ASN A 43 -4.48 17.86 -2.04
CA ASN A 43 -5.51 18.80 -2.45
C ASN A 43 -6.77 18.77 -1.57
N THR A 44 -6.90 17.80 -0.66
CA THR A 44 -7.95 17.82 0.37
C THR A 44 -7.71 18.93 1.41
N GLY A 45 -6.46 19.41 1.54
CA GLY A 45 -6.13 20.56 2.38
C GLY A 45 -6.07 20.27 3.88
N ILE A 46 -6.17 19.01 4.31
CA ILE A 46 -6.09 18.61 5.75
C ILE A 46 -4.66 18.81 6.30
N GLY A 47 -3.64 18.54 5.48
CA GLY A 47 -2.23 18.75 5.85
C GLY A 47 -1.68 17.79 6.92
N THR A 48 -2.46 16.80 7.33
CA THR A 48 -2.11 15.75 8.30
C THR A 48 -2.96 14.51 8.05
N THR A 49 -2.76 13.44 8.82
CA THR A 49 -3.62 12.27 8.78
C THR A 49 -5.06 12.60 9.15
N SER A 50 -5.99 11.92 8.50
CA SER A 50 -7.41 11.99 8.81
C SER A 50 -7.84 10.79 9.65
N ALA A 51 -8.95 10.90 10.36
CA ALA A 51 -9.52 9.77 11.08
C ALA A 51 -9.82 8.61 10.11
N VAL A 52 -9.52 7.39 10.52
CA VAL A 52 -9.77 6.19 9.71
C VAL A 52 -11.25 6.11 9.35
N GLY A 53 -11.53 5.87 8.08
CA GLY A 53 -12.89 5.72 7.54
C GLY A 53 -13.70 7.00 7.38
N CYS A 54 -13.11 8.19 7.57
CA CYS A 54 -13.83 9.46 7.38
C CYS A 54 -14.15 9.79 5.91
N PHE A 55 -13.60 9.02 4.96
CA PHE A 55 -13.92 9.07 3.54
C PHE A 55 -14.65 7.79 3.09
N PRO A 56 -15.91 7.56 3.48
CA PRO A 56 -16.62 6.32 3.17
C PRO A 56 -16.83 6.11 1.65
N GLY A 57 -16.90 7.19 0.87
CA GLY A 57 -16.94 7.12 -0.59
C GLY A 57 -15.62 6.64 -1.22
N GLY A 58 -14.54 6.54 -0.45
CA GLY A 58 -13.23 6.07 -0.89
C GLY A 58 -13.03 4.55 -0.82
N ALA A 59 -14.07 3.79 -0.48
CA ALA A 59 -14.00 2.34 -0.36
C ALA A 59 -13.58 1.67 -1.69
N SER A 60 -12.78 0.61 -1.57
CA SER A 60 -12.45 -0.27 -2.69
C SER A 60 -13.63 -1.15 -3.10
N PRO A 61 -13.55 -1.92 -4.21
CA PRO A 61 -14.57 -2.89 -4.60
C PRO A 61 -14.83 -4.00 -3.56
N TYR A 62 -13.92 -4.14 -2.58
CA TYR A 62 -14.03 -5.07 -1.46
C TYR A 62 -14.32 -4.36 -0.14
N GLU A 63 -14.85 -3.14 -0.20
CA GLU A 63 -15.25 -2.31 0.95
C GLU A 63 -14.09 -1.92 1.87
N VAL A 64 -12.84 -2.03 1.39
CA VAL A 64 -11.67 -1.65 2.16
C VAL A 64 -11.45 -0.14 2.05
N LEU A 65 -11.50 0.53 3.20
CA LEU A 65 -11.32 1.98 3.31
C LEU A 65 -9.84 2.38 3.40
N ASP A 66 -9.60 3.65 3.08
CA ASP A 66 -8.29 4.30 3.17
C ASP A 66 -7.18 3.55 2.39
N MET A 67 -7.56 2.87 1.30
CA MET A 67 -6.59 2.18 0.44
C MET A 67 -5.72 3.15 -0.34
N VAL A 68 -6.12 4.40 -0.56
CA VAL A 68 -5.26 5.43 -1.17
C VAL A 68 -5.30 6.68 -0.33
N GLY A 69 -4.17 7.39 -0.26
CA GLY A 69 -3.99 8.55 0.60
C GLY A 69 -3.88 8.20 2.08
N ASN A 70 -4.09 9.21 2.93
CA ASN A 70 -3.83 9.20 4.37
C ASN A 70 -2.36 8.89 4.70
N VAL A 71 -1.92 7.64 4.61
CA VAL A 71 -0.52 7.25 4.81
C VAL A 71 -0.09 6.24 3.75
N TRP A 72 1.19 6.29 3.39
CA TRP A 72 1.82 5.17 2.70
C TRP A 72 1.75 3.94 3.60
N GLU A 73 1.61 2.77 3.01
CA GLU A 73 1.51 1.54 3.79
C GLU A 73 2.62 0.56 3.44
N TRP A 74 3.27 0.05 4.48
CA TRP A 74 4.25 -1.02 4.35
C TRP A 74 3.64 -2.29 3.75
N THR A 75 4.37 -2.86 2.80
CA THR A 75 4.18 -4.23 2.32
C THR A 75 5.43 -5.05 2.65
N GLN A 76 5.29 -6.37 2.71
CA GLN A 76 6.46 -7.24 2.91
C GLN A 76 7.34 -7.37 1.65
N SER A 77 6.78 -7.05 0.48
CA SER A 77 7.47 -7.14 -0.81
C SER A 77 8.67 -6.19 -0.88
N LEU A 78 9.76 -6.71 -1.43
CA LEU A 78 10.99 -5.97 -1.67
C LEU A 78 10.84 -5.05 -2.89
N TRP A 79 11.40 -3.86 -2.77
CA TRP A 79 11.67 -2.97 -3.90
C TRP A 79 13.03 -3.29 -4.52
N GLY A 80 14.04 -3.51 -3.67
CA GLY A 80 15.41 -3.81 -4.07
C GLY A 80 16.45 -2.92 -3.38
N GLU A 81 17.64 -2.87 -3.95
CA GLU A 81 18.81 -2.18 -3.37
C GLU A 81 18.97 -0.74 -3.89
N SER A 82 18.26 -0.38 -4.96
CA SER A 82 18.39 0.93 -5.61
C SER A 82 17.11 1.76 -5.55
N VAL A 83 17.26 3.02 -5.13
CA VAL A 83 16.19 4.04 -5.16
C VAL A 83 15.83 4.50 -6.57
N SER A 84 16.75 4.33 -7.54
CA SER A 84 16.55 4.82 -8.92
C SER A 84 15.74 3.85 -9.77
N ARG A 85 15.83 2.54 -9.48
CA ARG A 85 15.11 1.49 -10.21
C ARG A 85 14.90 0.28 -9.32
N PRO A 86 13.69 -0.32 -9.28
CA PRO A 86 13.44 -1.52 -8.50
C PRO A 86 14.21 -2.71 -9.08
N ASN A 87 14.66 -3.63 -8.22
CA ASN A 87 15.11 -4.95 -8.66
C ASN A 87 13.92 -5.82 -9.08
N PHE A 88 12.75 -5.59 -8.45
CA PHE A 88 11.52 -6.33 -8.69
C PHE A 88 10.54 -5.48 -9.51
N GLU A 89 10.64 -5.61 -10.82
CA GLU A 89 9.80 -4.93 -11.81
C GLU A 89 8.43 -5.63 -11.99
N TYR A 90 7.53 -4.97 -12.73
CA TYR A 90 6.26 -5.57 -13.17
C TYR A 90 6.42 -6.16 -14.58
N PRO A 91 5.65 -7.21 -14.95
CA PRO A 91 4.54 -7.81 -14.19
C PRO A 91 4.97 -8.53 -12.90
N TYR A 92 4.07 -8.58 -11.91
CA TYR A 92 4.34 -9.22 -10.62
C TYR A 92 4.69 -10.70 -10.80
N ARG A 93 5.74 -11.13 -10.11
CA ARG A 93 6.24 -12.51 -10.11
C ARG A 93 6.45 -12.98 -8.69
N GLY A 94 5.66 -13.96 -8.23
CA GLY A 94 5.78 -14.50 -6.88
C GLY A 94 7.01 -15.39 -6.66
N ASP A 95 7.68 -15.78 -7.75
CA ASP A 95 8.82 -16.69 -7.78
C ASP A 95 10.19 -15.99 -7.89
N ASP A 96 10.22 -14.66 -7.91
CA ASP A 96 11.46 -13.90 -8.15
C ASP A 96 12.23 -13.53 -6.88
N GLY A 97 11.73 -13.92 -5.71
CA GLY A 97 12.36 -13.66 -4.41
C GLY A 97 11.96 -12.32 -3.77
N ARG A 98 11.03 -11.56 -4.35
CA ARG A 98 10.56 -10.29 -3.77
C ARG A 98 9.91 -10.43 -2.40
N GLU A 99 9.45 -11.62 -2.02
CA GLU A 99 8.83 -11.88 -0.72
C GLU A 99 9.81 -12.42 0.33
N ASN A 100 11.12 -12.25 0.11
CA ASN A 100 12.14 -12.65 1.09
C ASN A 100 12.08 -11.77 2.36
N LEU A 101 11.59 -12.35 3.45
CA LEU A 101 11.47 -11.69 4.76
C LEU A 101 12.84 -11.49 5.44
N GLU A 102 13.83 -12.29 5.10
CA GLU A 102 15.18 -12.27 5.70
C GLU A 102 16.11 -11.24 5.06
N ALA A 103 15.63 -10.45 4.09
CA ALA A 103 16.44 -9.40 3.48
C ALA A 103 16.85 -8.32 4.49
N GLY A 104 18.09 -7.83 4.33
CA GLY A 104 18.72 -6.86 5.22
C GLY A 104 17.99 -5.51 5.31
N ALA A 105 18.31 -4.75 6.35
CA ALA A 105 17.73 -3.43 6.59
C ALA A 105 18.11 -2.37 5.53
N ASP A 106 19.15 -2.65 4.75
CA ASP A 106 19.63 -1.89 3.61
C ASP A 106 18.89 -2.21 2.30
N VAL A 107 17.96 -3.17 2.32
CA VAL A 107 17.10 -3.48 1.18
C VAL A 107 15.75 -2.77 1.34
N LEU A 108 15.39 -1.96 0.34
CA LEU A 108 14.15 -1.20 0.31
C LEU A 108 12.94 -2.13 0.23
N ARG A 109 11.86 -1.79 0.93
CA ARG A 109 10.55 -2.45 0.81
C ARG A 109 9.57 -1.56 0.07
N VAL A 110 8.60 -2.17 -0.59
CA VAL A 110 7.57 -1.45 -1.32
C VAL A 110 6.58 -0.81 -0.35
N LEU A 111 6.28 0.46 -0.59
CA LEU A 111 5.16 1.19 0.01
C LEU A 111 4.03 1.32 -1.01
N ARG A 112 2.77 1.30 -0.55
CA ARG A 112 1.60 1.48 -1.40
C ARG A 112 0.65 2.56 -0.86
N GLY A 113 -0.22 3.09 -1.72
CA GLY A 113 -1.33 3.97 -1.33
C GLY A 113 -1.11 5.48 -1.41
N GLY A 114 0.12 5.96 -1.23
CA GLY A 114 0.35 7.41 -1.09
C GLY A 114 -0.12 7.94 0.26
N ALA A 115 0.26 9.18 0.61
CA ALA A 115 -0.07 9.81 1.88
C ALA A 115 -0.74 11.18 1.72
N PHE A 116 -1.22 11.74 2.83
CA PHE A 116 -1.94 13.02 2.92
C PHE A 116 -1.18 14.21 2.31
N LEU A 117 0.15 14.15 2.19
CA LEU A 117 1.00 15.20 1.63
C LEU A 117 1.28 15.02 0.14
N ASN A 118 0.90 13.89 -0.45
CA ASN A 118 1.21 13.60 -1.84
C ASN A 118 0.14 14.14 -2.79
N ASN A 119 0.56 14.50 -4.00
CA ASN A 119 -0.36 14.87 -5.07
C ASN A 119 -1.09 13.63 -5.64
N VAL A 120 -2.07 13.90 -6.51
CA VAL A 120 -2.95 12.89 -7.11
C VAL A 120 -2.20 11.72 -7.78
N TRP A 121 -1.00 11.95 -8.32
CA TRP A 121 -0.24 10.93 -9.06
C TRP A 121 0.27 9.80 -8.16
N TYR A 122 0.45 10.07 -6.87
CA TYR A 122 0.94 9.10 -5.89
C TYR A 122 -0.18 8.35 -5.18
N VAL A 123 -1.41 8.87 -5.17
CA VAL A 123 -2.58 8.25 -4.53
C VAL A 123 -3.41 7.43 -5.52
N ARG A 124 -2.75 6.83 -6.51
CA ARG A 124 -3.36 5.86 -7.45
C ARG A 124 -3.14 4.45 -6.95
N CYS A 125 -4.08 3.55 -7.19
CA CYS A 125 -4.00 2.17 -6.70
C CYS A 125 -2.74 1.45 -7.16
N ALA A 126 -2.24 1.68 -8.37
CA ALA A 126 -1.02 1.03 -8.88
C ALA A 126 0.30 1.74 -8.50
N CYS A 127 0.25 2.86 -7.76
CA CYS A 127 1.45 3.64 -7.48
C CYS A 127 2.34 2.93 -6.44
N ARG A 128 3.60 2.68 -6.82
CA ARG A 128 4.60 2.06 -5.95
C ARG A 128 5.51 3.15 -5.38
N GLY A 129 5.62 3.18 -4.06
CA GLY A 129 6.69 3.86 -3.34
C GLY A 129 7.71 2.86 -2.80
N TRP A 130 8.75 3.36 -2.16
CA TRP A 130 9.74 2.55 -1.47
C TRP A 130 10.22 3.28 -0.22
N TYR A 131 10.71 2.52 0.75
CA TYR A 131 11.43 3.09 1.89
C TYR A 131 12.34 2.07 2.55
N TYR A 132 13.38 2.54 3.26
CA TYR A 132 14.25 1.66 4.03
C TYR A 132 13.52 1.21 5.31
N PRO A 133 13.47 -0.10 5.60
CA PRO A 133 12.69 -0.62 6.72
C PRO A 133 13.23 -0.22 8.10
N ASN A 134 14.48 0.23 8.19
CA ASN A 134 15.08 0.74 9.43
C ASN A 134 14.86 2.25 9.66
N LEU A 135 14.19 2.94 8.74
CA LEU A 135 13.88 4.36 8.85
C LEU A 135 12.39 4.56 9.15
N GLY A 136 12.08 5.54 10.02
CA GLY A 136 10.71 5.96 10.31
C GLY A 136 10.28 7.17 9.49
N SER A 137 8.99 7.27 9.21
CA SER A 137 8.38 8.44 8.56
C SER A 137 6.98 8.68 9.13
N TYR A 138 6.64 9.93 9.40
CA TYR A 138 5.31 10.32 9.91
C TYR A 138 4.18 10.13 8.89
N SER A 139 4.52 9.85 7.63
CA SER A 139 3.57 9.63 6.54
C SER A 139 3.48 8.16 6.11
N VAL A 140 4.10 7.25 6.87
CA VAL A 140 4.10 5.81 6.61
C VAL A 140 3.46 5.08 7.79
N GLY A 141 2.43 4.31 7.50
CA GLY A 141 1.77 3.38 8.41
C GLY A 141 1.77 1.96 7.83
N PHE A 142 0.76 1.17 8.19
CA PHE A 142 0.63 -0.21 7.73
C PHE A 142 -0.81 -0.67 7.85
N ARG A 143 -1.11 -1.75 7.13
CA ARG A 143 -2.26 -2.63 7.40
C ARG A 143 -1.78 -4.08 7.51
N VAL A 144 -2.63 -4.93 8.04
CA VAL A 144 -2.35 -6.35 8.21
C VAL A 144 -3.30 -7.19 7.37
N VAL A 145 -2.82 -8.36 6.96
CA VAL A 145 -3.65 -9.43 6.41
C VAL A 145 -3.66 -10.61 7.37
N VAL A 146 -4.79 -11.30 7.42
CA VAL A 146 -4.96 -12.55 8.15
C VAL A 146 -5.17 -13.65 7.12
N ALA A 147 -4.27 -14.63 7.08
CA ALA A 147 -4.29 -15.72 6.10
C ALA A 147 -4.00 -17.06 6.79
N PRO A 148 -4.47 -18.19 6.25
CA PRO A 148 -4.12 -19.50 6.78
C PRO A 148 -2.61 -19.73 6.72
N SER A 149 -2.06 -20.37 7.74
CA SER A 149 -0.71 -20.91 7.78
C SER A 149 -0.72 -22.24 7.02
N PHE A 150 -0.27 -22.25 5.77
CA PHE A 150 -0.07 -23.49 5.00
C PHE A 150 1.28 -24.11 5.30
#